data_AF-A0A383D606-F1
#
_entry.id   AF-A0A383D606-F1
#
_cell.length_a   1.000
_cell.length_b   1.000
_cell.length_c   1.000
_cell.angle_alpha   90.00
_cell.angle_beta   90.00
_cell.angle_gamma   90.00
#
_symmetry.space_group_name_H-M   'P 1'
#
loop_
_entity.id
_entity.type
_entity.pdbx_description
1 polymer ?
#
loop_
_entity_poly.entity_id
_entity_poly.type
_entity_poly.pdbx_seq_one_letter_code
_entity_poly.pdbx_strand_id
1 'polypeptide(L)'
;MSNSSQKTLSYIYKLIWVLVLVSIIKHLATPSEYDIVILNGEVIDGSGSASVYKDIGIIGDKIYKIGNLKSADAKRYIDAEGLVVSPGFIDVHAHLDPILRLSNSESHVRQGVTTSLGGPDGTSPWPIGEFLDTL
;
A
#
# COMPACT_ATOMS: atom_id res chain seq x y z
N MET A 1 -54.33 1.76 23.46
CA MET A 1 -53.13 2.55 23.11
C MET A 1 -51.83 1.71 23.01
N SER A 2 -51.85 0.40 22.72
CA SER A 2 -50.62 -0.44 22.80
C SER A 2 -49.98 -0.88 21.46
N ASN A 3 -50.66 -0.71 20.31
CA ASN A 3 -50.21 -1.31 19.04
C ASN A 3 -49.14 -0.48 18.29
N SER A 4 -49.07 0.83 18.56
CA SER A 4 -48.04 1.72 17.96
C SER A 4 -46.68 1.55 18.65
N SER A 5 -46.66 1.54 19.98
CA SER A 5 -45.43 1.40 20.77
C SER A 5 -44.73 0.05 20.54
N GLN A 6 -45.47 -1.06 20.41
CA GLN A 6 -44.88 -2.37 20.11
C GLN A 6 -44.31 -2.48 18.69
N LYS A 7 -44.93 -1.83 17.70
CA LYS A 7 -44.38 -1.75 16.34
C LYS A 7 -43.09 -0.95 16.32
N THR A 8 -43.06 0.21 16.99
CA THR A 8 -41.85 1.02 17.13
C THR A 8 -40.72 0.23 17.78
N LEU A 9 -41.01 -0.52 18.83
CA LEU A 9 -40.03 -1.36 19.51
C LEU A 9 -39.51 -2.49 18.61
N SER A 10 -40.39 -3.13 17.82
CA SER A 10 -40.01 -4.14 16.82
C SER A 10 -39.11 -3.57 15.71
N TYR A 11 -39.40 -2.36 15.23
CA TYR A 11 -38.55 -1.68 14.24
C TYR A 11 -37.17 -1.33 14.80
N ILE A 12 -37.09 -0.91 16.06
CA ILE A 12 -35.81 -0.62 16.73
C ILE A 12 -34.95 -1.90 16.83
N TYR A 13 -35.53 -3.04 17.25
CA TYR A 13 -34.79 -4.30 17.29
C TYR A 13 -34.32 -4.75 15.91
N LYS A 14 -35.16 -4.64 14.87
CA LYS A 14 -34.76 -4.94 13.49
C LYS A 14 -33.61 -4.05 13.03
N LEU A 15 -33.65 -2.75 13.34
CA LEU A 15 -32.59 -1.81 12.99
C LEU A 15 -31.28 -2.15 13.71
N ILE A 16 -31.33 -2.48 15.00
CA ILE A 16 -30.17 -2.92 15.78
C ILE A 16 -29.58 -4.20 15.16
N TRP A 17 -30.40 -5.20 14.84
CA TRP A 17 -29.93 -6.42 14.20
C TRP A 17 -29.29 -6.16 12.85
N VAL A 18 -29.84 -5.27 12.03
CA VAL A 18 -29.24 -4.87 10.75
C VAL A 18 -27.88 -4.20 10.97
N LEU A 19 -27.75 -3.29 11.93
CA LEU A 19 -26.47 -2.61 12.23
C LEU A 19 -25.41 -3.59 12.74
N VAL A 20 -25.79 -4.53 13.61
CA VAL A 20 -24.90 -5.61 14.08
C VAL A 20 -24.46 -6.48 12.91
N LEU A 21 -25.39 -6.88 12.03
CA LEU A 21 -25.07 -7.70 10.85
C LEU A 21 -24.10 -6.98 9.92
N VAL A 22 -24.33 -5.69 9.66
CA VAL A 22 -23.45 -4.85 8.84
C VAL A 22 -22.05 -4.74 9.46
N SER A 23 -21.96 -4.60 10.77
CA SER A 23 -20.67 -4.56 11.49
C SER A 23 -19.89 -5.87 11.34
N ILE A 24 -20.57 -7.01 11.54
CA ILE A 24 -19.96 -8.35 11.41
C ILE A 24 -19.48 -8.59 9.98
N ILE A 25 -20.30 -8.27 8.97
CA ILE A 25 -19.94 -8.43 7.57
C ILE A 25 -18.72 -7.57 7.21
N LYS A 26 -18.65 -6.32 7.71
CA LYS A 26 -17.48 -5.46 7.50
C LYS A 26 -16.21 -6.06 8.11
N HIS A 27 -16.31 -6.69 9.29
CA HIS A 27 -15.17 -7.32 9.95
C HIS A 27 -14.69 -8.58 9.23
N LEU A 28 -15.61 -9.38 8.69
CA LEU A 28 -15.29 -10.56 7.87
C LEU A 28 -14.70 -10.20 6.50
N ALA A 29 -15.01 -9.01 5.97
CA ALA A 29 -14.51 -8.54 4.68
C ALA A 29 -13.11 -7.92 4.74
N THR A 30 -12.61 -7.57 5.92
CA THR A 30 -11.22 -7.14 6.09
C THR A 30 -10.29 -8.36 6.13
N PRO A 31 -9.17 -8.35 5.38
CA PRO A 31 -8.19 -9.42 5.42
C PRO A 31 -7.72 -9.63 6.86
N SER A 32 -7.68 -10.90 7.27
CA SER A 32 -7.35 -11.29 8.63
C SER A 32 -5.88 -11.05 8.99
N GLU A 33 -5.01 -10.87 8.00
CA GLU A 33 -3.58 -10.65 8.21
C GLU A 33 -2.97 -9.86 7.04
N TYR A 34 -2.15 -8.85 7.35
CA TYR A 34 -1.32 -8.13 6.39
C TYR A 34 0.05 -8.82 6.21
N ASP A 35 0.68 -8.68 5.05
CA ASP A 35 2.06 -9.16 4.89
C ASP A 35 3.06 -8.21 5.56
N ILE A 36 2.84 -6.90 5.40
CA ILE A 36 3.65 -5.85 6.03
C ILE A 36 2.72 -4.74 6.53
N VAL A 37 2.97 -4.25 7.75
CA VAL A 37 2.42 -2.98 8.24
C VAL A 37 3.57 -2.04 8.58
N ILE A 38 3.54 -0.84 8.00
CA ILE A 38 4.43 0.27 8.35
C ILE A 38 3.66 1.18 9.31
N LEU A 39 4.16 1.34 10.53
CA LEU A 39 3.51 2.07 11.63
C LEU A 39 4.13 3.46 11.83
N ASN A 40 3.33 4.39 12.34
CA ASN A 40 3.77 5.68 12.89
C ASN A 40 4.52 6.60 11.90
N GLY A 41 4.41 6.36 10.59
CA GLY A 41 5.09 7.15 9.58
C GLY A 41 4.42 8.48 9.28
N GLU A 42 5.22 9.49 8.94
CA GLU A 42 4.75 10.69 8.24
C GLU A 42 4.62 10.36 6.74
N VAL A 43 3.39 10.16 6.27
CA VAL A 43 3.13 9.72 4.90
C VAL A 43 3.05 10.90 3.94
N ILE A 44 3.88 10.87 2.89
CA ILE A 44 3.82 11.75 1.73
C ILE A 44 3.46 10.90 0.53
N ASP A 45 2.25 11.07 -0.02
CA ASP A 45 1.70 10.18 -1.06
C ASP A 45 2.15 10.50 -2.50
N GLY A 46 2.95 11.55 -2.69
CA GLY A 46 3.44 11.99 -4.00
C GLY A 46 2.44 12.82 -4.81
N SER A 47 1.23 13.08 -4.30
CA SER A 47 0.22 13.92 -4.98
C SER A 47 0.51 15.42 -4.91
N GLY A 48 1.47 15.84 -4.08
CA GLY A 48 1.74 17.23 -3.73
C GLY A 48 0.87 17.75 -2.57
N SER A 49 -0.01 16.92 -2.00
CA SER A 49 -0.75 17.23 -0.78
C SER A 49 0.18 17.31 0.44
N ALA A 50 -0.30 17.94 1.52
CA ALA A 50 0.40 17.94 2.80
C ALA A 50 0.56 16.52 3.36
N SER A 51 1.62 16.30 4.13
CA SER A 51 1.89 15.03 4.79
C SER A 51 0.83 14.69 5.85
N VAL A 52 0.65 13.39 6.10
CA VAL A 52 -0.28 12.87 7.12
C VAL A 52 0.33 11.75 7.93
N TYR A 53 0.13 11.77 9.25
CA TYR A 53 0.55 10.65 10.11
C TYR A 53 -0.43 9.48 9.99
N LYS A 54 0.01 8.40 9.35
CA LYS A 54 -0.79 7.21 9.06
C LYS A 54 0.09 5.97 9.00
N ASP A 55 -0.55 4.83 9.25
CA ASP A 55 0.02 3.51 9.02
C ASP A 55 -0.32 3.02 7.61
N ILE A 56 0.53 2.18 7.04
CA ILE A 56 0.36 1.60 5.69
C ILE A 56 0.37 0.08 5.80
N GLY A 57 -0.69 -0.56 5.30
CA GLY A 57 -0.85 -2.01 5.26
C GLY A 57 -0.70 -2.53 3.84
N ILE A 58 0.14 -3.53 3.67
CA ILE A 58 0.52 -4.14 2.38
C ILE A 58 0.10 -5.61 2.38
N ILE A 59 -0.47 -6.05 1.25
CA ILE A 59 -0.79 -7.46 0.97
C ILE A 59 -0.28 -7.78 -0.43
N GLY A 60 0.60 -8.79 -0.53
CA GLY A 60 1.30 -9.14 -1.75
C GLY A 60 2.09 -7.96 -2.31
N ASP A 61 1.74 -7.54 -3.52
CA ASP A 61 2.36 -6.48 -4.30
C ASP A 61 1.61 -5.14 -4.20
N LYS A 62 0.60 -5.02 -3.32
CA LYS A 62 -0.28 -3.85 -3.25
C LYS A 62 -0.37 -3.23 -1.87
N ILE A 63 -0.43 -1.91 -1.87
CA ILE A 63 -0.92 -1.15 -0.72
C ILE A 63 -2.42 -1.42 -0.58
N TYR A 64 -2.80 -2.13 0.47
CA TYR A 64 -4.19 -2.49 0.74
C TYR A 64 -4.92 -1.37 1.49
N LYS A 65 -4.23 -0.71 2.42
CA LYS A 65 -4.83 0.34 3.26
C LYS A 65 -3.81 1.37 3.73
N ILE A 66 -4.23 2.62 3.76
CA ILE A 66 -3.55 3.72 4.46
C ILE A 66 -4.51 4.24 5.52
N GLY A 67 -4.12 4.23 6.79
CA GLY A 67 -5.07 4.44 7.88
C GLY A 67 -4.48 4.27 9.27
N ASN A 68 -5.36 4.03 10.26
CA ASN A 68 -4.94 3.54 11.56
C ASN A 68 -4.96 2.01 11.52
N LEU A 69 -3.81 1.38 11.76
CA LEU A 69 -3.60 -0.07 11.73
C LEU A 69 -2.95 -0.60 13.01
N LYS A 70 -2.98 0.17 14.11
CA LYS A 70 -2.35 -0.23 15.39
C LYS A 70 -2.87 -1.55 15.98
N SER A 71 -4.08 -1.97 15.61
CA SER A 71 -4.70 -3.22 16.05
C SER A 71 -4.81 -4.27 14.92
N ALA A 72 -4.12 -4.07 13.80
CA ALA A 72 -4.12 -5.01 12.69
C ALA A 72 -3.05 -6.08 12.89
N ASP A 73 -3.37 -7.33 12.56
CA ASP A 73 -2.41 -8.43 12.53
C ASP A 73 -1.59 -8.39 11.23
N ALA A 74 -0.28 -8.58 11.35
CA ALA A 74 0.64 -8.60 10.22
C ALA A 74 1.80 -9.57 10.43
N LYS A 75 2.28 -10.17 9.34
CA LYS A 75 3.47 -11.05 9.36
C LYS A 75 4.74 -10.28 9.70
N ARG A 76 4.80 -8.99 9.35
CA ARG A 76 5.91 -8.10 9.62
C ARG A 76 5.43 -6.69 9.94
N TYR A 77 6.00 -6.12 11.00
CA TYR A 77 5.83 -4.72 11.35
C TYR A 77 7.12 -3.95 11.09
N ILE A 78 6.99 -2.71 10.60
CA ILE A 78 8.08 -1.76 10.42
C ILE A 78 7.68 -0.49 11.17
N ASP A 79 8.46 -0.08 12.16
CA ASP A 79 8.22 1.17 12.88
C ASP A 79 8.94 2.32 12.16
N ALA A 80 8.16 3.29 11.70
CA ALA A 80 8.63 4.46 10.98
C ALA A 80 8.46 5.75 11.80
N GLU A 81 8.41 5.66 13.14
CA GLU A 81 8.37 6.83 14.01
C GLU A 81 9.54 7.78 13.73
N GLY A 82 9.22 9.06 13.51
CA GLY A 82 10.19 10.10 13.16
C GLY A 82 10.73 10.00 11.73
N LEU A 83 10.20 9.10 10.90
CA LEU A 83 10.58 8.91 9.50
C LEU A 83 9.42 9.23 8.55
N VAL A 84 9.79 9.55 7.32
CA VAL A 84 8.85 9.75 6.21
C VAL A 84 8.64 8.42 5.49
N VAL A 85 7.38 8.15 5.12
CA VAL A 85 7.03 7.07 4.20
C VAL A 85 6.51 7.67 2.90
N SER A 86 7.19 7.39 1.80
CA SER A 86 6.84 7.87 0.46
C SER A 86 6.65 6.72 -0.53
N PRO A 87 6.07 6.99 -1.72
CA PRO A 87 6.30 6.14 -2.88
C PRO A 87 7.80 5.93 -3.10
N GLY A 88 8.17 4.77 -3.63
CA GLY A 88 9.52 4.54 -4.13
C GLY A 88 9.85 5.50 -5.27
N PHE A 89 11.10 5.93 -5.34
CA PHE A 89 11.52 6.92 -6.33
C PHE A 89 11.62 6.32 -7.72
N ILE A 90 11.29 7.13 -8.72
CA ILE A 90 11.37 6.79 -10.14
C ILE A 90 12.55 7.55 -10.73
N ASP A 91 13.60 6.83 -11.11
CA ASP A 91 14.76 7.40 -11.80
C ASP A 91 14.52 7.36 -13.32
N VAL A 92 14.36 8.54 -13.91
CA VAL A 92 14.04 8.69 -15.34
C VAL A 92 15.29 8.76 -16.23
N HIS A 93 16.49 8.81 -15.65
CA HIS A 93 17.74 8.97 -16.40
C HIS A 93 18.84 8.07 -15.83
N ALA A 94 18.71 6.76 -16.07
CA ALA A 94 19.61 5.77 -15.52
C ALA A 94 20.38 4.99 -16.60
N HIS A 95 21.71 4.93 -16.48
CA HIS A 95 22.53 4.01 -17.27
C HIS A 95 22.48 2.61 -16.65
N LEU A 96 21.56 1.77 -17.14
CA LEU A 96 21.28 0.42 -16.63
C LEU A 96 22.04 -0.69 -17.38
N ASP A 97 22.97 -0.34 -18.26
CA ASP A 97 23.80 -1.27 -19.04
C ASP A 97 24.38 -2.46 -18.23
N PRO A 98 24.84 -2.30 -16.97
CA PRO A 98 25.39 -3.42 -16.22
C PRO A 98 24.34 -4.31 -15.51
N ILE A 99 23.03 -4.13 -15.75
CA ILE A 99 21.96 -4.81 -14.99
C ILE A 99 22.06 -6.34 -15.03
N LEU A 100 22.53 -6.93 -16.14
CA LEU A 100 22.75 -8.37 -16.25
C LEU A 100 23.84 -8.89 -15.29
N ARG A 101 24.79 -8.03 -14.92
CA ARG A 101 25.88 -8.35 -13.97
C ARG A 101 25.56 -7.87 -12.55
N LEU A 102 24.81 -6.78 -12.41
CA LEU A 102 24.49 -6.10 -11.15
C LEU A 102 22.97 -6.04 -10.94
N SER A 103 22.31 -7.19 -11.01
CA SER A 103 20.84 -7.32 -11.04
C SER A 103 20.13 -6.91 -9.76
N ASN A 104 20.85 -6.80 -8.64
CA ASN A 104 20.31 -6.34 -7.36
C ASN A 104 20.17 -4.81 -7.26
N SER A 105 20.75 -4.04 -8.19
CA SER A 105 20.62 -2.58 -8.26
C SER A 105 20.91 -1.86 -6.93
N GLU A 106 21.88 -2.33 -6.15
CA GLU A 106 22.16 -1.85 -4.77
C GLU A 106 22.30 -0.32 -4.67
N SER A 107 22.93 0.32 -5.65
CA SER A 107 23.06 1.78 -5.67
C SER A 107 21.69 2.46 -5.65
N HIS A 108 20.77 2.02 -6.52
CA HIS A 108 19.42 2.55 -6.65
C HIS A 108 18.60 2.28 -5.39
N VAL A 109 18.60 1.04 -4.92
CA VAL A 109 17.82 0.62 -3.75
C VAL A 109 18.23 1.40 -2.50
N ARG A 110 19.53 1.62 -2.27
CA ARG A 110 20.04 2.39 -1.13
C ARG A 110 19.68 3.88 -1.17
N GLN A 111 19.30 4.39 -2.34
CA GLN A 111 18.82 5.76 -2.52
C GLN A 111 17.28 5.84 -2.50
N GLY A 112 16.58 4.72 -2.33
CA GLY A 112 15.11 4.67 -2.33
C GLY A 112 14.47 4.55 -3.72
N VAL A 113 15.27 4.32 -4.77
CA VAL A 113 14.77 4.11 -6.13
C VAL A 113 14.19 2.70 -6.26
N THR A 114 12.95 2.61 -6.74
CA THR A 114 12.25 1.34 -6.98
C THR A 114 11.99 1.07 -8.46
N THR A 115 12.09 2.10 -9.30
CA THR A 115 11.88 2.01 -10.74
C THR A 115 12.89 2.88 -11.46
N SER A 116 13.49 2.36 -12.53
CA SER A 116 14.46 3.09 -13.35
C SER A 116 14.16 2.93 -14.84
N LEU A 117 14.35 4.00 -15.62
CA LEU A 117 14.28 3.98 -17.08
C LEU A 117 15.70 3.95 -17.67
N GLY A 118 16.00 2.88 -18.41
CA GLY A 118 17.30 2.63 -19.05
C GLY A 118 17.42 3.16 -20.47
N GLY A 119 18.64 3.11 -21.02
CA GLY A 119 18.98 3.57 -22.37
C GLY A 119 18.93 5.08 -22.60
N PRO A 120 19.30 5.94 -21.63
CA PRO A 120 19.35 7.38 -21.85
C PRO A 120 20.40 7.74 -22.92
N ASP A 121 20.33 8.95 -23.46
CA ASP A 121 21.37 9.52 -24.32
C ASP A 121 21.71 8.69 -25.58
N GLY A 122 20.75 7.91 -26.08
CA GLY A 122 20.94 7.05 -27.26
C GLY A 122 21.76 5.79 -27.00
N THR A 123 21.99 5.43 -25.73
CA THR A 123 22.71 4.21 -25.32
C THR A 123 21.83 2.96 -25.29
N SER A 124 20.55 3.08 -25.68
CA SER A 124 19.65 1.94 -25.67
C SER A 124 20.13 0.83 -26.64
N PRO A 125 20.01 -0.45 -26.24
CA PRO A 125 20.29 -1.55 -27.13
C PRO A 125 19.40 -1.50 -28.38
N TRP A 126 20.00 -1.78 -29.54
CA TRP A 126 19.30 -1.86 -30.81
C TRP A 126 19.63 -3.18 -31.53
N PRO A 127 18.63 -3.96 -31.99
CA PRO A 127 17.19 -3.75 -31.84
C PRO A 127 16.68 -4.03 -30.42
N ILE A 128 15.80 -3.15 -29.89
CA ILE A 128 15.34 -3.25 -28.50
C ILE A 128 14.53 -4.52 -28.22
N GLY A 129 13.71 -4.98 -29.18
CA GLY A 129 12.89 -6.17 -29.02
C GLY A 129 13.72 -7.42 -28.78
N GLU A 130 14.72 -7.65 -29.65
CA GLU A 130 15.65 -8.77 -29.50
C GLU A 130 16.45 -8.69 -28.20
N PHE A 131 16.82 -7.49 -27.76
CA PHE A 131 17.49 -7.32 -26.47
C PHE A 131 16.58 -7.70 -25.29
N LEU A 132 15.32 -7.29 -25.30
CA LEU A 132 14.37 -7.62 -24.23
C LEU A 132 14.12 -9.13 -24.12
N ASP A 133 14.16 -9.87 -25.24
CA ASP A 133 14.06 -11.33 -25.24
C ASP A 133 15.26 -12.03 -24.57
N THR A 134 16.33 -11.31 -24.25
CA THR A 134 17.52 -11.84 -23.54
C THR A 134 17.51 -11.64 -22.02
N LEU A 135 16.61 -10.81 -21.49
CA LEU A 135 16.48 -10.50 -20.06
C LEU A 135 15.69 -11.58 -19.32
#